data_AF-A7LNN9-F1
#
_entry.id   AF-A7LNN9-F1
#
_cell.length_a   1.000
_cell.length_b   1.000
_cell.length_c   1.000
_cell.angle_alpha   90.00
_cell.angle_beta   90.00
_cell.angle_gamma   90.00
#
_symmetry.space_group_name_H-M   'P 1'
#
loop_
_entity.id
_entity.type
_entity.pdbx_description
1 polymer ?
#
loop_
_entity_poly.entity_id
_entity_poly.type
_entity_poly.pdbx_seq_one_letter_code
_entity_poly.pdbx_strand_id
1 'polypeptide(L)'
;MASTACFSHHYALSSSSNSARNSLASQRQGLSTSKSGALVICNAQKQDQISNTAVNESISRRLALTLFVGAAAVGSKVNPADAAYGESANVFGKQKTTDFTAYVGEGFKLQIPAKWNPSREIEFPGQVLRFEDNFDTTSNVSVMINPTDKKSITDFGTPEEFLSTVNYLFGSQAYFGKTDSEGGFDSGVVASANILETSSPTIDGKPYYILSVLTRTADGDEGGKHQLISATVNGGKLYICKAQAGDKRWFKGAKKFVENAATSFSVA
;
A
#
# COMPACT_ATOMS: atom_id res chain seq x y z
N MET A 1 -32.19 -45.91 -40.95
CA MET A 1 -33.40 -46.25 -40.16
C MET A 1 -33.08 -47.45 -39.28
N ALA A 2 -32.98 -47.24 -37.97
CA ALA A 2 -33.26 -48.22 -36.90
C ALA A 2 -32.73 -47.62 -35.59
N SER A 3 -33.68 -47.17 -34.76
CA SER A 3 -33.45 -46.67 -33.41
C SER A 3 -33.11 -47.81 -32.46
N THR A 4 -32.29 -47.54 -31.44
CA THR A 4 -32.36 -48.26 -30.16
C THR A 4 -31.80 -47.34 -29.07
N ALA A 5 -32.73 -46.84 -28.23
CA ALA A 5 -32.43 -46.06 -27.04
C ALA A 5 -32.36 -47.02 -25.84
N CYS A 6 -31.32 -46.88 -25.03
CA CYS A 6 -31.15 -47.64 -23.79
C CYS A 6 -31.73 -46.86 -22.61
N PHE A 7 -32.60 -47.53 -21.85
CA PHE A 7 -33.12 -47.12 -20.56
C PHE A 7 -32.03 -47.22 -19.48
N SER A 8 -32.05 -46.30 -18.51
CA SER A 8 -31.39 -46.49 -17.21
C SER A 8 -32.23 -45.87 -16.10
N HIS A 9 -32.36 -46.66 -15.04
CA HIS A 9 -33.39 -46.62 -14.01
C HIS A 9 -33.19 -45.52 -12.95
N HIS A 10 -34.33 -45.05 -12.43
CA HIS A 10 -34.44 -44.28 -11.20
C HIS A 10 -34.06 -45.12 -9.98
N TYR A 11 -33.17 -44.61 -9.13
CA TYR A 11 -32.98 -45.08 -7.76
C TYR A 11 -33.59 -44.07 -6.79
N ALA A 12 -34.69 -44.46 -6.14
CA ALA A 12 -35.22 -43.80 -4.96
C ALA A 12 -34.72 -44.59 -3.74
N LEU A 13 -34.05 -43.91 -2.81
CA LEU A 13 -33.67 -44.45 -1.51
C LEU A 13 -34.58 -43.86 -0.43
N SER A 14 -35.38 -44.74 0.15
CA SER A 14 -36.11 -44.57 1.38
C SER A 14 -35.16 -44.66 2.58
N SER A 15 -35.29 -43.74 3.53
CA SER A 15 -34.81 -43.95 4.89
C SER A 15 -35.84 -43.45 5.90
N SER A 16 -36.21 -44.37 6.78
CA SER A 16 -37.05 -44.20 7.95
C SER A 16 -36.15 -43.92 9.16
N SER A 17 -36.51 -42.96 10.00
CA SER A 17 -36.16 -42.97 11.42
C SER A 17 -37.06 -42.03 12.22
N ASN A 18 -37.22 -42.39 13.49
CA ASN A 18 -38.34 -42.09 14.37
C ASN A 18 -38.33 -40.68 15.01
N SER A 19 -39.55 -40.28 15.34
CA SER A 19 -40.00 -39.32 16.34
C SER A 19 -39.33 -39.42 17.72
N ALA A 20 -38.94 -38.26 18.28
CA ALA A 20 -39.06 -37.86 19.69
C ALA A 20 -38.73 -36.36 19.82
N ARG A 21 -39.72 -35.46 19.82
CA ARG A 21 -40.20 -34.70 20.98
C ARG A 21 -39.10 -34.26 21.98
N ASN A 22 -38.75 -32.98 21.96
CA ASN A 22 -38.73 -32.15 23.17
C ASN A 22 -38.83 -30.66 22.83
N SER A 23 -39.97 -30.08 23.18
CA SER A 23 -40.25 -28.66 23.27
C SER A 23 -39.95 -28.17 24.69
N LEU A 24 -39.11 -27.15 24.84
CA LEU A 24 -39.06 -26.35 26.06
C LEU A 24 -39.02 -24.87 25.69
N ALA A 25 -40.15 -24.24 25.99
CA ALA A 25 -40.37 -22.80 25.96
C ALA A 25 -39.76 -22.14 27.21
N SER A 26 -39.33 -20.88 27.08
CA SER A 26 -39.20 -19.95 28.20
C SER A 26 -39.51 -18.55 27.64
N GLN A 27 -40.78 -18.14 27.69
CA GLN A 27 -41.37 -17.23 28.68
C GLN A 27 -40.73 -15.83 28.71
N ARG A 28 -41.39 -14.91 28.00
CA ARG A 28 -41.51 -13.50 28.38
C ARG A 28 -42.19 -13.41 29.76
N GLN A 29 -41.58 -12.66 30.68
CA GLN A 29 -42.28 -11.89 31.71
C GLN A 29 -41.50 -10.59 31.94
N GLY A 30 -42.22 -9.48 32.03
CA GLY A 30 -41.69 -8.19 32.52
C GLY A 30 -42.39 -7.79 33.81
N LEU A 31 -41.71 -7.01 34.67
CA LEU A 31 -42.21 -5.78 35.28
C LEU A 31 -41.14 -5.11 36.19
N SER A 32 -40.88 -3.83 35.92
CA SER A 32 -40.77 -2.68 36.84
C SER A 32 -40.18 -2.83 38.26
N THR A 33 -39.15 -2.03 38.56
CA THR A 33 -39.09 -1.06 39.70
C THR A 33 -38.07 0.06 39.34
N SER A 34 -38.50 1.32 39.20
CA SER A 34 -38.47 2.43 40.18
C SER A 34 -37.23 3.37 40.11
N LYS A 35 -37.47 4.60 39.61
CA LYS A 35 -36.91 5.93 39.99
C LYS A 35 -35.37 6.11 39.89
N SER A 36 -34.82 7.17 39.29
CA SER A 36 -35.22 8.58 39.29
C SER A 36 -34.80 9.27 37.99
N GLY A 37 -35.68 10.11 37.45
CA GLY A 37 -35.37 11.00 36.35
C GLY A 37 -34.79 12.31 36.90
N ALA A 38 -33.53 12.59 36.60
CA ALA A 38 -33.00 13.94 36.66
C ALA A 38 -33.23 14.59 35.30
N LEU A 39 -34.37 15.28 35.16
CA LEU A 39 -34.61 16.20 34.06
C LEU A 39 -33.72 17.43 34.28
N VAL A 40 -32.65 17.55 33.49
CA VAL A 40 -31.85 18.77 33.43
C VAL A 40 -32.59 19.75 32.52
N ILE A 41 -33.23 20.74 33.15
CA ILE A 41 -33.85 21.87 32.45
C ILE A 41 -32.79 22.97 32.34
N CYS A 42 -32.33 23.22 31.12
CA CYS A 42 -31.42 24.32 30.81
C CYS A 42 -32.24 25.58 30.50
N ASN A 43 -32.38 26.48 31.48
CA ASN A 43 -32.91 27.82 31.22
C ASN A 43 -31.79 28.72 30.72
N ALA A 44 -31.85 29.10 29.43
CA ALA A 44 -31.03 30.18 28.89
C ALA A 44 -31.74 31.53 29.14
N GLN A 45 -31.26 32.31 30.11
CA GLN A 45 -31.69 33.70 30.26
C GLN A 45 -30.87 34.58 29.31
N LYS A 46 -31.53 35.12 28.29
CA LYS A 46 -31.01 36.19 27.43
C LYS A 46 -31.02 37.48 28.26
N GLN A 47 -29.83 37.99 28.60
CA GLN A 47 -29.69 39.30 29.22
C GLN A 47 -29.68 40.35 28.10
N ASP A 48 -30.84 40.96 27.86
CA ASP A 48 -30.95 42.12 26.97
C ASP A 48 -30.22 43.30 27.63
N GLN A 49 -29.11 43.73 27.02
CA GLN A 49 -28.47 44.99 27.33
C GLN A 49 -29.29 46.11 26.69
N ILE A 50 -29.91 46.96 27.52
CA ILE A 50 -30.46 48.24 27.09
C ILE A 50 -29.82 49.38 27.88
N SER A 51 -29.18 50.23 27.09
CA SER A 51 -28.95 51.68 27.21
C SER A 51 -28.07 52.26 28.31
N ASN A 52 -26.97 52.86 27.82
CA ASN A 52 -26.32 54.08 28.29
C ASN A 52 -27.30 55.11 28.90
N THR A 53 -26.92 55.71 30.03
CA THR A 53 -26.47 57.13 30.12
C THR A 53 -26.43 57.60 31.59
N ALA A 54 -25.33 58.30 31.93
CA ALA A 54 -25.19 59.36 32.94
C ALA A 54 -24.98 59.05 34.44
N VAL A 55 -23.73 59.37 34.86
CA VAL A 55 -23.26 60.03 36.10
C VAL A 55 -23.80 59.58 37.47
N ASN A 56 -22.94 58.99 38.30
CA ASN A 56 -22.36 59.69 39.46
C ASN A 56 -21.35 58.83 40.23
N GLU A 57 -20.44 59.54 40.90
CA GLU A 57 -19.32 59.09 41.72
C GLU A 57 -19.61 57.90 42.66
N SER A 58 -18.70 56.93 42.68
CA SER A 58 -18.06 56.45 43.92
C SER A 58 -16.96 55.44 43.58
N ILE A 59 -15.72 55.91 43.68
CA ILE A 59 -14.51 55.09 43.57
C ILE A 59 -14.51 54.11 44.75
N SER A 60 -14.91 52.87 44.53
CA SER A 60 -14.82 51.80 45.53
C SER A 60 -13.47 51.10 45.40
N ARG A 61 -12.64 51.27 46.43
CA ARG A 61 -11.30 50.66 46.61
C ARG A 61 -11.40 49.14 46.89
N ARG A 62 -12.10 48.40 46.04
CA ARG A 62 -12.20 46.93 46.06
C ARG A 62 -11.96 46.32 44.67
N LEU A 63 -11.07 46.95 43.91
CA LEU A 63 -10.61 46.50 42.60
C LEU A 63 -9.15 46.00 42.69
N ALA A 64 -8.81 45.33 43.79
CA ALA A 64 -7.48 44.78 44.01
C ALA A 64 -7.60 43.38 44.62
N LEU A 65 -7.06 42.41 43.87
CA LEU A 65 -6.89 40.99 44.20
C LEU A 65 -8.12 40.10 44.11
N THR A 66 -8.48 39.74 42.87
CA THR A 66 -9.09 38.42 42.60
C THR A 66 -8.43 37.81 41.38
N LEU A 67 -7.46 36.94 41.68
CA LEU A 67 -7.16 35.67 41.01
C LEU A 67 -6.81 35.68 39.51
N PHE A 68 -5.50 35.53 39.27
CA PHE A 68 -4.91 34.50 38.41
C PHE A 68 -5.93 33.55 37.78
N VAL A 69 -6.08 33.60 36.45
CA VAL A 69 -6.02 32.49 35.48
C VAL A 69 -6.33 33.10 34.10
N GLY A 70 -5.36 33.11 33.19
CA GLY A 70 -5.50 33.73 31.87
C GLY A 70 -4.64 33.06 30.80
N ALA A 71 -5.12 31.91 30.32
CA ALA A 71 -4.97 31.36 28.96
C ALA A 71 -3.58 31.37 28.29
N ALA A 72 -2.82 30.29 28.48
CA ALA A 72 -1.89 29.81 27.45
C ALA A 72 -2.68 28.94 26.46
N ALA A 73 -3.22 29.54 25.40
CA ALA A 73 -3.74 28.79 24.26
C ALA A 73 -2.54 28.25 23.45
N VAL A 74 -2.10 27.04 23.79
CA VAL A 74 -1.11 26.31 23.01
C VAL A 74 -1.79 25.90 21.70
N GLY A 75 -1.54 26.67 20.64
CA GLY A 75 -1.94 26.32 19.28
C GLY A 75 -1.12 25.15 18.76
N SER A 76 -1.38 23.94 19.25
CA SER A 76 -0.82 22.73 18.67
C SER A 76 -1.59 22.42 17.38
N LYS A 77 -0.93 22.67 16.25
CA LYS A 77 -1.33 22.08 14.96
C LYS A 77 -1.07 20.58 15.05
N VAL A 78 -2.02 19.83 15.61
CA VAL A 78 -1.94 18.37 15.65
C VAL A 78 -2.14 17.83 14.24
N ASN A 79 -1.12 17.17 13.69
CA ASN A 79 -1.22 16.40 12.46
C ASN A 79 -2.12 15.19 12.76
N PRO A 80 -3.32 15.05 12.14
CA PRO A 80 -4.32 14.02 12.46
C PRO A 80 -3.98 12.67 11.81
N ALA A 81 -2.74 12.23 11.95
CA ALA A 81 -2.25 10.95 11.42
C ALA A 81 -1.88 9.95 12.52
N ASP A 82 -1.90 10.35 13.79
CA ASP A 82 -1.50 9.51 14.91
C ASP A 82 -2.66 9.39 15.91
N ALA A 83 -3.54 8.41 15.69
CA ALA A 83 -4.71 8.22 16.53
C ALA A 83 -4.34 7.49 17.82
N ALA A 84 -4.16 8.26 18.89
CA ALA A 84 -3.77 7.76 20.20
C ALA A 84 -4.96 7.10 20.94
N TYR A 85 -4.64 6.25 21.92
CA TYR A 85 -5.65 5.65 22.81
C TYR A 85 -6.53 6.75 23.43
N GLY A 86 -7.85 6.70 23.17
CA GLY A 86 -8.82 7.70 23.60
C GLY A 86 -9.23 8.72 22.52
N GLU A 87 -8.71 8.64 21.30
CA GLU A 87 -9.19 9.46 20.18
C GLU A 87 -10.62 9.08 19.77
N SER A 88 -11.45 10.10 19.53
CA SER A 88 -12.82 9.91 19.04
C SER A 88 -12.81 9.28 17.64
N ALA A 89 -13.74 8.36 17.38
CA ALA A 89 -13.90 7.77 16.05
C ALA A 89 -14.10 8.86 14.99
N ASN A 90 -13.54 8.65 13.79
CA ASN A 90 -13.61 9.59 12.67
C ASN A 90 -14.99 9.55 11.98
N VAL A 91 -16.06 9.83 12.73
CA VAL A 91 -17.45 9.83 12.25
C VAL A 91 -17.66 11.08 11.40
N PHE A 92 -18.05 10.90 10.13
CA PHE A 92 -18.16 11.95 9.11
C PHE A 92 -16.85 12.70 8.83
N GLY A 93 -15.72 12.06 9.14
CA GLY A 93 -14.40 12.57 8.78
C GLY A 93 -14.16 12.67 7.29
N LYS A 94 -13.18 13.50 6.92
CA LYS A 94 -12.70 13.55 5.53
C LYS A 94 -11.99 12.24 5.19
N GLN A 95 -12.30 11.70 4.02
CA GLN A 95 -11.62 10.51 3.49
C GLN A 95 -10.13 10.82 3.25
N LYS A 96 -9.25 9.93 3.70
CA LYS A 96 -7.81 10.04 3.47
C LYS A 96 -7.45 9.32 2.17
N THR A 97 -6.55 9.90 1.37
CA THR A 97 -5.96 9.24 0.21
C THR A 97 -4.77 8.42 0.69
N THR A 98 -4.95 7.10 0.82
CA THR A 98 -3.93 6.17 1.34
C THR A 98 -3.47 5.22 0.25
N ASP A 99 -3.30 5.69 -0.98
CA ASP A 99 -2.89 4.85 -2.11
C ASP A 99 -1.42 4.39 -1.97
N PHE A 100 -0.57 5.26 -1.41
CA PHE A 100 0.85 5.03 -1.23
C PHE A 100 1.28 5.39 0.19
N THR A 101 2.26 4.63 0.69
CA THR A 101 2.93 4.84 1.96
C THR A 101 4.36 5.29 1.68
N ALA A 102 4.78 6.41 2.26
CA ALA A 102 6.16 6.85 2.17
C ALA A 102 7.05 5.96 3.06
N TYR A 103 8.08 5.36 2.45
CA TYR A 103 9.08 4.56 3.12
C TYR A 103 10.43 5.27 3.05
N VAL A 104 11.11 5.36 4.19
CA VAL A 104 12.45 5.91 4.31
C VAL A 104 13.38 4.79 4.76
N GLY A 105 14.27 4.38 3.87
CA GLY A 105 15.31 3.40 4.13
C GLY A 105 16.66 4.04 4.40
N GLU A 106 17.70 3.22 4.44
CA GLU A 106 19.07 3.67 4.67
C GLU A 106 19.63 4.42 3.44
N GLY A 107 19.46 5.75 3.43
CA GLY A 107 19.95 6.62 2.36
C GLY A 107 19.03 6.75 1.15
N PHE A 108 17.81 6.18 1.20
CA PHE A 108 16.84 6.30 0.12
C PHE A 108 15.42 6.52 0.64
N LYS A 109 14.57 7.11 -0.21
CA LYS A 109 13.14 7.31 0.00
C LYS A 109 12.37 6.70 -1.18
N LEU A 110 11.21 6.11 -0.89
CA LEU A 110 10.37 5.40 -1.87
C LEU A 110 8.89 5.55 -1.48
N GLN A 111 8.00 5.66 -2.46
CA GLN A 111 6.56 5.51 -2.21
C GLN A 111 6.12 4.10 -2.57
N ILE A 112 5.69 3.35 -1.56
CA ILE A 112 5.25 1.95 -1.71
C ILE A 112 3.73 1.92 -1.81
N PRO A 113 3.15 1.12 -2.72
CA PRO A 113 1.70 0.92 -2.74
C PRO A 113 1.19 0.44 -1.38
N ALA A 114 0.21 1.13 -0.81
CA ALA A 114 -0.20 0.89 0.58
C ALA A 114 -0.82 -0.49 0.83
N LYS A 115 -1.24 -1.20 -0.23
CA LYS A 115 -1.79 -2.55 -0.17
C LYS A 115 -0.73 -3.65 -0.21
N TRP A 116 0.52 -3.30 -0.44
CA TRP A 116 1.62 -4.25 -0.51
C TRP A 116 2.17 -4.52 0.89
N ASN A 117 2.52 -5.78 1.15
CA ASN A 117 3.02 -6.25 2.42
C ASN A 117 4.54 -6.38 2.38
N PRO A 118 5.24 -6.13 3.51
CA PRO A 118 6.67 -6.41 3.60
C PRO A 118 6.90 -7.92 3.54
N SER A 119 7.82 -8.33 2.66
CA SER A 119 8.23 -9.73 2.48
C SER A 119 9.63 -9.95 3.07
N ARG A 120 9.87 -11.16 3.58
CA ARG A 120 11.18 -11.56 4.13
C ARG A 120 12.06 -12.29 3.12
N GLU A 121 11.54 -12.51 1.91
CA GLU A 121 12.29 -13.18 0.86
C GLU A 121 13.47 -12.32 0.41
N ILE A 122 14.64 -12.96 0.28
CA ILE A 122 15.86 -12.34 -0.22
C ILE A 122 16.20 -13.02 -1.55
N GLU A 123 15.94 -12.33 -2.65
CA GLU A 123 16.20 -12.82 -4.00
C GLU A 123 17.59 -12.39 -4.49
N PHE A 124 18.05 -11.22 -4.04
CA PHE A 124 19.24 -10.57 -4.59
C PHE A 124 20.28 -10.26 -3.51
N PRO A 125 21.58 -10.26 -3.87
CA PRO A 125 22.62 -9.78 -2.98
C PRO A 125 22.43 -8.28 -2.69
N GLY A 126 22.68 -7.88 -1.45
CA GLY A 126 22.53 -6.48 -1.01
C GLY A 126 21.07 -6.00 -0.95
N GLN A 127 20.08 -6.90 -1.03
CA GLN A 127 18.67 -6.54 -0.90
C GLN A 127 18.37 -6.10 0.54
N VAL A 128 17.88 -4.86 0.68
CA VAL A 128 17.52 -4.25 1.96
C VAL A 128 16.02 -4.20 2.17
N LEU A 129 15.25 -4.21 1.08
CA LEU A 129 13.81 -4.05 1.10
C LEU A 129 13.15 -4.98 0.10
N ARG A 130 12.01 -5.56 0.49
CA ARG A 130 11.06 -6.19 -0.42
C ARG A 130 9.64 -6.01 0.06
N PHE A 131 8.78 -5.54 -0.82
CA PHE A 131 7.34 -5.50 -0.64
C PHE A 131 6.66 -6.21 -1.80
N GLU A 132 5.60 -6.94 -1.53
CA GLU A 132 4.85 -7.70 -2.53
C GLU A 132 3.35 -7.45 -2.37
N ASP A 133 2.59 -7.59 -3.46
CA ASP A 133 1.15 -7.49 -3.41
C ASP A 133 0.56 -8.61 -2.54
N ASN A 134 -0.45 -8.27 -1.75
CA ASN A 134 -1.13 -9.21 -0.86
C ASN A 134 -1.80 -10.37 -1.62
N PHE A 135 -2.15 -10.17 -2.89
CA PHE A 135 -2.78 -11.21 -3.71
C PHE A 135 -1.77 -12.00 -4.54
N ASP A 136 -0.68 -11.36 -4.97
CA ASP A 136 0.17 -11.84 -6.06
C ASP A 136 1.63 -11.52 -5.81
N THR A 137 2.44 -12.56 -5.58
CA THR A 137 3.86 -12.39 -5.25
C THR A 137 4.69 -11.95 -6.47
N THR A 138 4.16 -12.09 -7.69
CA THR A 138 4.82 -11.60 -8.91
C THR A 138 4.91 -10.08 -8.95
N SER A 139 3.95 -9.40 -8.31
CA SER A 139 3.88 -7.95 -8.22
C SER A 139 4.60 -7.48 -6.97
N ASN A 140 5.82 -6.99 -7.13
CA ASN A 140 6.68 -6.65 -6.00
C ASN A 140 7.62 -5.47 -6.31
N VAL A 141 8.17 -4.89 -5.24
CA VAL A 141 9.24 -3.89 -5.30
C VAL A 141 10.34 -4.32 -4.35
N SER A 142 11.57 -4.32 -4.85
CA SER A 142 12.76 -4.59 -4.07
C SER A 142 13.77 -3.45 -4.24
N VAL A 143 14.48 -3.17 -3.16
CA VAL A 143 15.60 -2.21 -3.17
C VAL A 143 16.87 -2.96 -2.77
N MET A 144 17.92 -2.77 -3.56
CA MET A 144 19.24 -3.34 -3.37
C MET A 144 20.27 -2.22 -3.24
N ILE A 145 21.20 -2.40 -2.30
CA ILE A 145 22.33 -1.51 -2.06
C ILE A 145 23.60 -2.34 -2.14
N ASN A 146 24.32 -2.19 -3.24
CA ASN A 146 25.56 -2.92 -3.49
C ASN A 146 26.76 -1.96 -3.47
N PRO A 147 27.92 -2.34 -2.90
CA PRO A 147 29.12 -1.52 -3.00
C PRO A 147 29.58 -1.42 -4.46
N THR A 148 30.09 -0.26 -4.86
CA THR A 148 30.62 -0.04 -6.22
C THR A 148 31.82 0.90 -6.23
N ASP A 149 32.76 0.65 -7.13
CA ASP A 149 33.95 1.49 -7.33
C ASP A 149 33.66 2.73 -8.20
N LYS A 150 32.45 2.81 -8.76
CA LYS A 150 32.02 3.92 -9.62
C LYS A 150 31.59 5.12 -8.80
N LYS A 151 31.79 6.33 -9.34
CA LYS A 151 31.40 7.58 -8.67
C LYS A 151 30.01 8.03 -9.12
N SER A 152 29.68 7.79 -10.39
CA SER A 152 28.42 8.14 -11.01
C SER A 152 27.82 6.92 -11.71
N ILE A 153 26.48 6.89 -11.87
CA ILE A 153 25.81 5.85 -12.67
C ILE A 153 26.24 5.91 -14.14
N THR A 154 26.64 7.09 -14.63
CA THR A 154 27.13 7.30 -16.00
C THR A 154 28.43 6.56 -16.30
N ASP A 155 29.19 6.20 -15.27
CA ASP A 155 30.45 5.46 -15.42
C ASP A 155 30.24 3.97 -15.76
N PHE A 156 28.98 3.51 -15.75
CA PHE A 156 28.57 2.19 -16.23
C PHE A 156 28.28 2.14 -17.73
N GLY A 157 28.35 3.29 -18.44
CA GLY A 157 28.05 3.35 -19.87
C GLY A 157 26.57 3.69 -20.12
N THR A 158 26.00 3.19 -21.21
CA THR A 158 24.57 3.43 -21.52
C THR A 158 23.64 2.65 -20.57
N PRO A 159 22.35 3.02 -20.44
CA PRO A 159 21.40 2.23 -19.67
C PRO A 159 21.35 0.76 -20.09
N GLU A 160 21.49 0.46 -21.39
CA GLU A 160 21.49 -0.92 -21.91
C GLU A 160 22.75 -1.71 -21.50
N GLU A 161 23.91 -1.07 -21.49
CA GLU A 161 25.16 -1.65 -20.98
C GLU A 161 25.09 -1.89 -19.47
N PHE A 162 24.50 -0.93 -18.74
CA PHE A 162 24.21 -1.10 -17.32
C PHE A 162 23.28 -2.30 -17.08
N LEU A 163 22.22 -2.45 -17.87
CA LEU A 163 21.28 -3.57 -17.78
C LEU A 163 21.98 -4.93 -17.95
N SER A 164 22.97 -4.99 -18.84
CA SER A 164 23.78 -6.20 -19.07
C SER A 164 24.60 -6.58 -17.84
N THR A 165 25.03 -5.59 -17.05
CA THR A 165 25.74 -5.79 -15.77
C THR A 165 24.81 -6.28 -14.66
N VAL A 166 23.55 -5.83 -14.66
CA VAL A 166 22.54 -6.18 -13.64
C VAL A 166 21.51 -7.22 -14.13
N ASN A 167 21.87 -8.03 -15.12
CA ASN A 167 20.98 -9.02 -15.74
C ASN A 167 20.43 -10.06 -14.74
N TYR A 168 21.16 -10.32 -13.65
CA TYR A 168 20.74 -11.24 -12.59
C TYR A 168 19.40 -10.84 -11.95
N LEU A 169 18.99 -9.57 -12.08
CA LEU A 169 17.70 -9.06 -11.61
C LEU A 169 16.49 -9.69 -12.31
N PHE A 170 16.68 -10.22 -13.52
CA PHE A 170 15.65 -10.90 -14.30
C PHE A 170 15.51 -12.39 -13.95
N GLY A 171 16.40 -12.91 -13.10
CA GLY A 171 16.53 -14.33 -12.81
C GLY A 171 17.45 -15.06 -13.79
N SER A 172 17.78 -16.31 -13.46
CA SER A 172 18.58 -17.19 -14.30
C SER A 172 17.69 -18.25 -14.92
N GLN A 173 17.90 -18.53 -16.21
CA GLN A 173 17.31 -19.71 -16.83
C GLN A 173 17.90 -20.96 -16.16
N ALA A 174 17.07 -21.73 -15.46
CA ALA A 174 17.48 -22.98 -14.80
C ALA A 174 17.38 -24.21 -15.74
N TYR A 175 16.70 -24.06 -16.88
CA TYR A 175 16.55 -25.11 -17.88
C TYR A 175 17.69 -25.06 -18.90
N PHE A 176 18.49 -26.13 -18.96
CA PHE A 176 19.64 -26.24 -19.87
C PHE A 176 19.39 -27.22 -21.03
N GLY A 177 18.14 -27.63 -21.24
CA GLY A 177 17.78 -28.54 -22.32
C GLY A 177 17.69 -27.83 -23.66
N LYS A 178 17.84 -28.58 -24.75
CA LYS A 178 17.59 -28.09 -26.10
C LYS A 178 16.08 -28.15 -26.38
N THR A 179 15.46 -27.00 -26.66
CA THR A 179 14.06 -26.89 -27.07
C THR A 179 13.96 -25.97 -28.29
N ASP A 180 13.26 -26.42 -29.33
CA ASP A 180 13.01 -25.65 -30.55
C ASP A 180 11.49 -25.42 -30.78
N SER A 181 10.67 -25.82 -29.81
CA SER A 181 9.20 -25.79 -29.90
C SER A 181 8.57 -24.61 -29.18
N GLU A 182 9.38 -23.72 -28.60
CA GLU A 182 8.91 -22.51 -27.92
C GLU A 182 8.58 -21.44 -28.96
N GLY A 183 7.29 -21.26 -29.25
CA GLY A 183 6.84 -20.32 -30.27
C GLY A 183 7.27 -18.88 -29.98
N GLY A 184 8.08 -18.29 -30.85
CA GLY A 184 8.55 -16.91 -30.73
C GLY A 184 9.81 -16.71 -29.89
N PHE A 185 10.53 -17.79 -29.56
CA PHE A 185 11.83 -17.75 -28.89
C PHE A 185 12.93 -18.34 -29.80
N ASP A 186 14.17 -17.97 -29.52
CA ASP A 186 15.34 -18.57 -30.17
C ASP A 186 15.54 -20.03 -29.70
N SER A 187 16.22 -20.84 -30.51
CA SER A 187 16.54 -22.25 -30.19
C SER A 187 17.23 -22.38 -28.82
N GLY A 188 16.62 -23.16 -27.92
CA GLY A 188 17.11 -23.42 -26.56
C GLY A 188 16.83 -22.31 -25.53
N VAL A 189 16.17 -21.22 -25.93
CA VAL A 189 15.86 -20.09 -25.05
C VAL A 189 14.42 -20.21 -24.56
N VAL A 190 14.24 -20.23 -23.23
CA VAL A 190 12.90 -20.28 -22.61
C VAL A 190 12.50 -18.99 -21.91
N ALA A 191 13.40 -18.00 -21.88
CA ALA A 191 13.15 -16.68 -21.32
C ALA A 191 13.83 -15.60 -22.17
N SER A 192 13.11 -14.52 -22.47
CA SER A 192 13.60 -13.38 -23.25
C SER A 192 13.27 -12.08 -22.52
N ALA A 193 14.18 -11.11 -22.58
CA ALA A 193 14.03 -9.80 -21.96
C ALA A 193 14.13 -8.71 -23.04
N ASN A 194 13.08 -7.90 -23.18
CA ASN A 194 13.02 -6.83 -24.17
C ASN A 194 12.95 -5.47 -23.47
N ILE A 195 13.86 -4.57 -23.84
CA ILE A 195 13.85 -3.19 -23.35
C ILE A 195 12.72 -2.44 -24.08
N LEU A 196 11.81 -1.85 -23.32
CA LEU A 196 10.69 -1.05 -23.84
C LEU A 196 11.02 0.44 -23.84
N GLU A 197 11.59 0.93 -22.74
CA GLU A 197 11.88 2.33 -22.54
C GLU A 197 13.14 2.49 -21.70
N THR A 198 13.95 3.48 -22.05
CA THR A 198 15.14 3.89 -21.28
C THR A 198 15.11 5.40 -21.09
N SER A 199 15.48 5.85 -19.89
CA SER A 199 15.51 7.25 -19.53
C SER A 199 16.64 7.51 -18.55
N SER A 200 17.28 8.68 -18.67
CA SER A 200 18.42 9.09 -17.85
C SER A 200 18.19 10.43 -17.13
N PRO A 201 17.15 10.56 -16.30
CA PRO A 201 16.83 11.82 -15.65
C PRO A 201 17.85 12.15 -14.55
N THR A 202 18.00 13.44 -14.25
CA THR A 202 18.75 13.90 -13.09
C THR A 202 17.77 14.33 -12.00
N ILE A 203 17.76 13.63 -10.86
CA ILE A 203 16.87 13.89 -9.72
C ILE A 203 17.76 14.34 -8.56
N ASP A 204 17.42 15.48 -7.93
CA ASP A 204 18.19 16.05 -6.81
C ASP A 204 19.71 16.18 -7.10
N GLY A 205 20.07 16.48 -8.35
CA GLY A 205 21.47 16.64 -8.79
C GLY A 205 22.23 15.33 -9.05
N LYS A 206 21.58 14.17 -8.91
CA LYS A 206 22.18 12.86 -9.19
C LYS A 206 21.59 12.25 -10.46
N PRO A 207 22.41 11.71 -11.37
CA PRO A 207 21.90 10.98 -12.53
C PRO A 207 21.28 9.65 -12.10
N TYR A 208 20.14 9.32 -12.73
CA TYR A 208 19.44 8.05 -12.58
C TYR A 208 19.35 7.35 -13.92
N TYR A 209 19.36 6.02 -13.91
CA TYR A 209 18.91 5.20 -15.02
C TYR A 209 17.57 4.59 -14.68
N ILE A 210 16.56 4.89 -15.50
CA ILE A 210 15.23 4.32 -15.44
C ILE A 210 15.05 3.45 -16.68
N LEU A 211 14.86 2.16 -16.48
CA LEU A 211 14.63 1.19 -17.55
C LEU A 211 13.28 0.51 -17.35
N SER A 212 12.55 0.34 -18.44
CA SER A 212 11.35 -0.49 -18.51
C SER A 212 11.65 -1.70 -19.39
N VAL A 213 11.52 -2.89 -18.83
CA VAL A 213 11.87 -4.15 -19.49
C VAL A 213 10.69 -5.12 -19.40
N LEU A 214 10.32 -5.72 -20.52
CA LEU A 214 9.34 -6.79 -20.57
C LEU A 214 10.06 -8.13 -20.70
N THR A 215 10.00 -8.91 -19.62
CA THR A 215 10.49 -10.29 -19.63
C THR A 215 9.36 -11.25 -19.98
N ARG A 216 9.59 -12.16 -20.90
CA ARG A 216 8.62 -13.21 -21.30
C ARG A 216 9.26 -14.57 -21.16
N THR A 217 8.49 -15.52 -20.67
CA THR A 217 8.88 -16.93 -20.54
C THR A 217 8.07 -17.79 -21.51
N ALA A 218 8.61 -18.95 -21.87
CA ALA A 218 8.02 -19.84 -22.87
C ALA A 218 6.66 -20.42 -22.44
N ASP A 219 6.47 -20.62 -21.14
CA ASP A 219 5.18 -21.02 -20.55
C ASP A 219 4.10 -19.93 -20.63
N GLY A 220 4.49 -18.70 -20.97
CA GLY A 220 3.60 -17.56 -21.06
C GLY A 220 3.05 -17.08 -19.72
N ASP A 221 3.74 -17.37 -18.60
CA ASP A 221 3.32 -16.96 -17.26
C ASP A 221 2.97 -15.46 -17.22
N GLU A 222 1.75 -15.18 -16.77
CA GLU A 222 1.13 -13.86 -16.71
C GLU A 222 1.15 -13.01 -18.00
N GLY A 223 1.47 -13.59 -19.17
CA GLY A 223 1.69 -12.87 -20.43
C GLY A 223 3.07 -12.19 -20.53
N GLY A 224 3.93 -12.41 -19.55
CA GLY A 224 5.17 -11.67 -19.33
C GLY A 224 5.12 -10.82 -18.07
N LYS A 225 6.27 -10.32 -17.66
CA LYS A 225 6.44 -9.47 -16.47
C LYS A 225 7.09 -8.16 -16.88
N HIS A 226 6.43 -7.05 -16.56
CA HIS A 226 6.98 -5.72 -16.71
C HIS A 226 7.86 -5.45 -15.50
N GLN A 227 9.12 -5.09 -15.76
CA GLN A 227 10.13 -4.82 -14.76
C GLN A 227 10.65 -3.41 -14.97
N LEU A 228 10.44 -2.56 -13.98
CA LEU A 228 10.92 -1.19 -13.96
C LEU A 228 12.11 -1.12 -13.01
N ILE A 229 13.26 -0.69 -13.53
CA ILE A 229 14.51 -0.61 -12.80
C ILE A 229 14.90 0.87 -12.72
N SER A 230 15.01 1.39 -11.51
CA SER A 230 15.55 2.73 -11.23
C SER A 230 16.86 2.58 -10.47
N ALA A 231 17.96 3.07 -11.03
CA ALA A 231 19.30 2.90 -10.47
C ALA A 231 20.07 4.21 -10.40
N THR A 232 20.87 4.37 -9.34
CA THR A 232 21.79 5.50 -9.18
C THR A 232 22.97 5.12 -8.30
N VAL A 233 24.02 5.93 -8.31
CA VAL A 233 25.22 5.73 -7.49
C VAL A 233 25.37 6.89 -6.52
N ASN A 234 25.62 6.58 -5.25
CA ASN A 234 25.90 7.58 -4.23
C ASN A 234 26.84 7.02 -3.17
N GLY A 235 27.84 7.80 -2.77
CA GLY A 235 28.76 7.42 -1.69
C GLY A 235 29.48 6.08 -1.88
N GLY A 236 29.82 5.71 -3.13
CA GLY A 236 30.44 4.41 -3.46
C GLY A 236 29.48 3.21 -3.32
N LYS A 237 28.17 3.45 -3.30
CA LYS A 237 27.13 2.42 -3.29
C LYS A 237 26.21 2.60 -4.49
N LEU A 238 25.92 1.49 -5.15
CA LEU A 238 24.94 1.37 -6.21
C LEU A 238 23.58 1.05 -5.57
N TYR A 239 22.64 1.97 -5.76
CA TYR A 239 21.27 1.85 -5.31
C TYR A 239 20.42 1.43 -6.50
N ILE A 240 19.72 0.30 -6.36
CA ILE A 240 18.82 -0.23 -7.39
C ILE A 240 17.45 -0.41 -6.75
N CYS A 241 16.42 0.13 -7.37
CA CYS A 241 15.03 -0.16 -7.09
C CYS A 241 14.44 -0.91 -8.28
N LYS A 242 14.01 -2.15 -8.06
CA LYS A 242 13.29 -2.95 -9.05
C LYS A 242 11.84 -3.05 -8.62
N ALA A 243 10.91 -2.60 -9.46
CA ALA A 243 9.49 -2.82 -9.27
C ALA A 243 8.96 -3.63 -10.45
N GLN A 244 8.18 -4.67 -10.19
CA GLN A 244 7.67 -5.55 -11.24
C GLN A 244 6.20 -5.88 -11.03
N ALA A 245 5.52 -6.25 -12.11
CA ALA A 245 4.21 -6.89 -12.10
C ALA A 245 4.01 -7.72 -13.37
N GLY A 246 3.22 -8.79 -13.27
CA GLY A 246 2.76 -9.53 -14.44
C GLY A 246 1.89 -8.69 -15.38
N ASP A 247 1.98 -8.95 -16.68
CA ASP A 247 1.22 -8.23 -17.70
C ASP A 247 -0.30 -8.32 -17.46
N LYS A 248 -0.79 -9.48 -17.02
CA LYS A 248 -2.18 -9.69 -16.58
C LYS A 248 -2.66 -8.68 -15.51
N ARG A 249 -1.77 -8.23 -14.62
CA ARG A 249 -2.06 -7.24 -13.56
C ARG A 249 -1.73 -5.83 -14.01
N TRP A 250 -0.73 -5.68 -14.87
CA TRP A 250 -0.23 -4.43 -15.42
C TRP A 250 -1.37 -3.56 -15.95
N PHE A 251 -2.13 -4.08 -16.92
CA PHE A 251 -3.26 -3.35 -17.51
C PHE A 251 -4.50 -3.26 -16.61
N LYS A 252 -4.53 -3.99 -15.49
CA LYS A 252 -5.62 -3.95 -14.49
C LYS A 252 -5.40 -2.94 -13.36
N GLY A 253 -4.43 -2.04 -13.54
CA GLY A 253 -4.14 -0.95 -12.62
C GLY A 253 -2.83 -1.11 -11.85
N ALA A 254 -2.16 -2.26 -11.90
CA ALA A 254 -0.85 -2.44 -11.27
C ALA A 254 0.21 -1.51 -11.89
N LYS A 255 0.07 -1.17 -13.18
CA LYS A 255 0.92 -0.20 -13.89
C LYS A 255 1.15 1.08 -13.07
N LYS A 256 0.07 1.73 -12.61
CA LYS A 256 0.14 2.97 -11.81
C LYS A 256 0.99 2.79 -10.55
N PHE A 257 0.84 1.66 -9.88
CA PHE A 257 1.52 1.38 -8.62
C PHE A 257 3.01 1.11 -8.82
N VAL A 258 3.35 0.31 -9.84
CA VAL A 258 4.74 -0.04 -10.19
C VAL A 258 5.49 1.16 -10.73
N GLU A 259 4.88 1.93 -11.65
CA GLU A 259 5.48 3.16 -12.21
C GLU A 259 5.73 4.20 -11.13
N ASN A 260 4.75 4.46 -10.26
CA ASN A 260 4.93 5.40 -9.14
C ASN A 260 5.99 4.92 -8.14
N ALA A 261 6.06 3.62 -7.84
CA ALA A 261 7.12 3.10 -6.99
C ALA A 261 8.50 3.35 -7.63
N ALA A 262 8.70 2.94 -8.88
CA ALA A 262 10.00 3.11 -9.56
C ALA A 262 10.42 4.59 -9.73
N THR A 263 9.47 5.47 -10.04
CA THR A 263 9.74 6.91 -10.27
C THR A 263 9.86 7.73 -8.99
N SER A 264 9.22 7.33 -7.90
CA SER A 264 9.36 7.98 -6.59
C SER A 264 10.68 7.66 -5.89
N PHE A 265 11.40 6.64 -6.36
CA PHE A 265 12.67 6.23 -5.81
C PHE A 265 13.71 7.35 -5.92
N SER A 266 14.30 7.72 -4.79
CA SER A 266 15.30 8.78 -4.73
C SER A 266 16.27 8.56 -3.56
N VAL A 267 17.50 9.03 -3.73
CA VAL A 267 18.65 8.70 -2.87
C VAL A 267 19.24 10.00 -2.36
N ALA A 268 19.33 10.14 -1.05
CA ALA A 268 19.85 11.33 -0.36
C ALA A 268 21.37 11.34 -0.32
#